data_AF-A0A6A7RXS5-F1
#
_entry.id   AF-A0A6A7RXS5-F1
#
_cell.length_a   1.000
_cell.length_b   1.000
_cell.length_c   1.000
_cell.angle_alpha   90.00
_cell.angle_beta   90.00
_cell.angle_gamma   90.00
#
_symmetry.space_group_name_H-M   'P 1'
#
loop_
_entity.id
_entity.type
_entity.pdbx_description
1 polymer ?
#
loop_
_entity_poly.entity_id
_entity_poly.type
_entity_poly.pdbx_seq_one_letter_code
_entity_poly.pdbx_strand_id
1 'polypeptide(L)' 'MGLTAELIKVTDFAQIAAHGVMSTPALAIDDKVVSVGKVLTAAEVEKMLRS' A
#
# COMPACT_ATOMS: atom_id res chain seq x y z
N MET A 1 14.44 -11.87 -4.03
CA MET A 1 14.53 -10.50 -4.60
C MET A 1 15.11 -9.62 -3.51
N GLY A 2 16.21 -8.92 -3.78
CA GLY A 2 16.79 -7.96 -2.84
C GLY A 2 16.29 -6.55 -3.17
N LEU A 3 14.99 -6.31 -3.03
CA LEU A 3 14.45 -4.95 -3.18
C LEU A 3 14.75 -4.17 -1.90
N THR A 4 15.39 -3.03 -2.06
CA THR A 4 15.50 -2.04 -0.99
C THR A 4 14.21 -1.22 -1.00
N ALA A 5 13.38 -1.40 0.03
CA ALA A 5 12.15 -0.64 0.20
C ALA A 5 12.05 -0.20 1.66
N GLU A 6 11.52 1.00 1.87
CA GLU A 6 11.17 1.48 3.20
C GLU A 6 9.74 1.06 3.53
N LEU A 7 9.56 0.28 4.60
CA LEU A 7 8.24 -0.13 5.05
C LEU A 7 7.73 0.85 6.10
N ILE A 8 6.75 1.67 5.72
CA ILE A 8 6.11 2.62 6.62
C ILE A 8 4.71 2.09 6.98
N LYS A 9 4.48 1.87 8.27
CA LYS A 9 3.16 1.51 8.79
C LYS A 9 2.43 2.76 9.26
N VAL A 10 1.41 3.16 8.53
CA VAL A 10 0.54 4.27 8.90
C VAL A 10 -0.68 3.73 9.63
N THR A 11 -0.93 4.23 10.84
CA THR A 11 -2.13 3.91 11.64
C THR A 11 -3.01 5.14 11.91
N ASP A 12 -2.54 6.33 11.53
CA ASP A 12 -3.28 7.58 11.68
C ASP A 12 -4.29 7.73 10.53
N PHE A 13 -5.58 7.74 10.87
CA PHE A 13 -6.65 7.90 9.89
C PHE A 13 -6.61 9.22 9.13
N ALA A 14 -6.15 10.32 9.74
CA ALA A 14 -6.04 11.60 9.06
C ALA A 14 -4.98 11.53 7.95
N GLN A 15 -3.85 10.87 8.20
CA GLN A 15 -2.82 10.63 7.18
C GLN A 15 -3.34 9.71 6.07
N ILE A 16 -4.01 8.61 6.44
CA ILE A 16 -4.60 7.67 5.49
C ILE A 16 -5.59 8.39 4.54
N ALA A 17 -6.48 9.21 5.10
CA ALA A 17 -7.45 9.99 4.33
C ALA A 17 -6.79 11.05 3.44
N ALA A 18 -5.69 11.67 3.90
CA ALA A 18 -4.91 12.62 3.10
C ALA A 18 -4.28 11.97 1.85
N HIS A 19 -3.95 10.69 1.92
CA HIS A 19 -3.53 9.88 0.76
C HIS A 19 -4.70 9.42 -0.13
N GLY A 20 -5.93 9.87 0.14
CA GLY A 20 -7.12 9.50 -0.64
C GLY A 20 -7.66 8.10 -0.34
N VAL A 21 -7.20 7.45 0.73
CA VAL A 21 -7.68 6.13 1.14
C VAL A 21 -8.88 6.28 2.06
N MET A 22 -10.05 5.88 1.59
CA MET A 22 -11.31 5.93 2.36
C MET A 22 -11.63 4.64 3.12
N SER A 23 -11.02 3.52 2.71
CA SER A 23 -11.23 2.20 3.31
C SER A 23 -9.90 1.45 3.44
N THR A 24 -9.56 1.08 4.67
CA THR A 24 -8.42 0.21 4.98
C THR A 24 -8.85 -1.27 5.01
N PRO A 25 -7.99 -2.23 4.64
CA PRO A 25 -6.56 -2.11 4.33
C PRO A 25 -6.26 -1.45 2.98
N ALA A 26 -5.12 -0.77 2.88
CA ALA A 26 -4.64 -0.16 1.65
C ALA A 26 -3.12 -0.34 1.49
N LEU A 27 -2.65 -0.31 0.24
CA LEU A 27 -1.23 -0.39 -0.10
C LEU A 27 -0.89 0.77 -1.04
N ALA A 28 0.19 1.47 -0.70
CA ALA A 28 0.80 2.49 -1.56
C ALA A 28 2.25 2.08 -1.86
N ILE A 29 2.68 2.35 -3.09
CA ILE A 29 4.05 2.12 -3.58
C ILE A 29 4.46 3.41 -4.30
N ASP A 30 5.64 3.95 -3.99
CA ASP A 30 6.15 5.21 -4.56
C ASP A 30 5.13 6.37 -4.47
N ASP A 31 4.57 6.58 -3.27
CA ASP A 31 3.49 7.55 -2.97
C ASP A 31 2.18 7.38 -3.75
N LYS A 32 2.06 6.30 -4.54
CA LYS A 32 0.86 5.99 -5.30
C LYS A 32 0.05 4.89 -4.63
N VAL A 33 -1.21 5.16 -4.36
CA VAL A 33 -2.15 4.15 -3.89
C VAL A 33 -2.42 3.14 -5.00
N VAL A 34 -2.07 1.87 -4.75
CA VAL A 34 -2.23 0.75 -5.69
C VAL A 34 -3.37 -0.19 -5.30
N SER A 35 -3.82 -0.15 -4.04
CA SER A 35 -4.95 -0.95 -3.55
C SER A 35 -5.65 -0.30 -2.35
N VAL A 36 -6.98 -0.43 -2.29
CA VAL A 36 -7.82 0.04 -1.19
C VAL A 36 -8.94 -0.96 -0.90
N GLY A 37 -9.32 -1.09 0.37
CA GLY A 37 -10.47 -1.89 0.81
C GLY A 37 -10.35 -3.40 0.57
N LYS A 38 -9.16 -3.91 0.24
CA LYS A 38 -8.94 -5.33 -0.07
C LYS A 38 -7.72 -5.86 0.69
N VAL A 39 -7.89 -7.05 1.28
CA VAL A 39 -6.77 -7.83 1.80
C VAL A 39 -6.06 -8.48 0.61
N LEU A 40 -4.85 -8.02 0.31
CA LEU A 40 -4.04 -8.55 -0.79
C LEU A 40 -3.37 -9.85 -0.38
N THR A 41 -3.29 -10.78 -1.33
CA THR A 41 -2.42 -11.96 -1.23
C THR A 41 -0.98 -11.61 -1.57
N ALA A 42 -0.01 -12.40 -1.09
CA ALA A 42 1.40 -12.17 -1.40
C ALA A 42 1.68 -12.13 -2.92
N ALA A 43 0.98 -12.96 -3.71
CA ALA A 43 1.12 -13.00 -5.16
C ALA A 43 0.62 -11.72 -5.85
N GLU A 44 -0.45 -11.11 -5.34
CA GLU A 44 -0.97 -9.83 -5.87
C GLU A 44 0.00 -8.69 -5.57
N VAL A 45 0.55 -8.64 -4.35
CA VAL A 45 1.55 -7.64 -3.96
C VAL A 45 2.81 -7.79 -4.81
N GLU A 46 3.29 -9.02 -5.03
CA GLU A 46 4.45 -9.27 -5.88
C GLU A 46 4.25 -8.76 -7.30
N LYS A 47 3.05 -8.94 -7.87
CA LYS A 47 2.73 -8.41 -9.21
C LYS A 47 2.78 -6.89 -9.26
N MET A 48 2.35 -6.21 -8.19
CA MET A 48 2.39 -4.74 -8.08
C MET A 48 3.81 -4.19 -7.85
N LEU A 49 4.69 -4.94 -7.22
CA LEU A 49 6.10 -4.55 -7.01
C LEU A 49 6.99 -4.76 -8.25
N ARG A 50 6.51 -5.53 -9.24
CA ARG A 50 7.23 -5.84 -10.48
C ARG A 50 6.92 -4.88 -11.64
N SER A 51 5.89 -4.04 -11.49
CA SER A 51 5.40 -3.09 -12.50
C SER A 51 6.02 -1.72 -12.33
#